data_AF-A0A8S9UZC9-F1
#
_entry.id   AF-A0A8S9UZC9-F1
#
_cell.length_a   1.000
_cell.length_b   1.000
_cell.length_c   1.000
_cell.angle_alpha   90.00
_cell.angle_beta   90.00
_cell.angle_gamma   90.00
#
_symmetry.space_group_name_H-M   'P 1'
#
loop_
_entity.id
_entity.type
_entity.pdbx_description
1 polymer ?
#
loop_
_entity_poly.entity_id
_entity_poly.type
_entity_poly.pdbx_seq_one_letter_code
_entity_poly.pdbx_strand_id
1 'polypeptide(L)' 'MVRVYGPSHKTFRTKRILAKKAKQNRPIPQWIRLRTDNTIKYNAKRRHWRRTKLGL' A
#
# COMPACT_ATOMS: atom_id res chain seq x y z
N MET A 1 -8.78 4.49 20.91
CA MET A 1 -8.41 3.91 19.59
C MET A 1 -9.47 4.29 18.57
N VAL A 2 -9.39 5.46 17.93
CA VAL A 2 -10.46 5.92 17.01
C VAL A 2 -10.34 5.23 15.65
N ARG A 3 -11.32 4.38 15.31
CA ARG A 3 -11.48 3.82 13.96
C ARG A 3 -12.21 4.86 13.11
N VAL A 4 -11.50 5.53 12.20
CA VAL A 4 -12.13 6.32 11.14
C VAL A 4 -12.71 5.32 10.13
N TYR A 5 -14.02 5.08 10.19
CA TYR A 5 -14.72 4.31 9.16
C TYR A 5 -14.78 5.16 7.88
N GLY A 6 -14.16 4.68 6.80
CA GLY A 6 -14.36 5.27 5.48
C GLY A 6 -15.78 4.98 4.97
N PRO A 7 -16.31 5.75 3.98
CA PRO A 7 -17.69 5.59 3.52
C PRO A 7 -17.94 4.18 2.98
N SER A 8 -19.05 3.55 3.37
CA SER A 8 -19.43 2.18 2.97
C SER A 8 -19.79 2.09 1.48
N HIS A 9 -20.59 3.04 1.00
CA HIS A 9 -20.98 3.14 -0.41
C HIS A 9 -19.90 3.91 -1.18
N LYS A 10 -19.33 3.26 -2.20
CA LYS A 10 -18.28 3.82 -3.06
C LYS A 10 -18.54 3.44 -4.51
N THR A 11 -18.19 4.32 -5.44
CA THR A 11 -18.22 4.02 -6.88
C THR A 11 -17.19 2.94 -7.24
N PHE A 12 -17.37 2.28 -8.38
CA PHE A 12 -16.46 1.24 -8.85
C PHE A 12 -15.03 1.76 -9.08
N ARG A 13 -14.89 2.98 -9.61
CA ARG A 13 -13.59 3.63 -9.82
C ARG A 13 -12.82 3.77 -8.50
N THR A 14 -13.46 4.29 -7.46
CA THR A 14 -12.84 4.44 -6.14
C THR A 14 -12.47 3.08 -5.54
N LYS A 15 -13.34 2.07 -5.65
CA LYS A 15 -13.04 0.70 -5.20
C LYS A 15 -11.79 0.12 -5.89
N ARG A 16 -11.66 0.28 -7.21
CA ARG A 16 -10.47 -0.18 -7.96
C ARG A 16 -9.20 0.49 -7.49
N ILE A 17 -9.22 1.81 -7.24
CA ILE A 17 -8.04 2.53 -6.77
C ILE A 17 -7.66 2.06 -5.37
N LEU A 18 -8.62 1.95 -4.44
CA LEU A 18 -8.37 1.46 -3.09
C LEU A 18 -7.78 0.04 -3.09
N ALA A 19 -8.34 -0.87 -3.90
CA ALA A 19 -7.82 -2.23 -4.05
C ALA A 19 -6.38 -2.24 -4.60
N LYS A 20 -6.08 -1.41 -5.61
CA LYS A 20 -4.71 -1.29 -6.16
C LYS A 20 -3.73 -0.77 -5.10
N LYS A 21 -4.11 0.27 -4.35
CA LYS A 21 -3.27 0.85 -3.28
C LYS A 21 -3.04 -0.13 -2.13
N ALA A 22 -4.03 -0.97 -1.81
CA ALA A 22 -3.86 -2.05 -0.84
C ALA A 22 -2.86 -3.11 -1.35
N LYS A 23 -3.02 -3.58 -2.59
CA LYS A 23 -2.12 -4.58 -3.21
C LYS A 23 -0.66 -4.11 -3.31
N GLN A 24 -0.44 -2.81 -3.56
CA GLN A 24 0.91 -2.21 -3.63
C GLN A 24 1.61 -2.12 -2.26
N ASN A 25 0.85 -2.06 -1.16
CA ASN A 25 1.38 -1.80 0.17
C ASN A 25 1.93 -3.05 0.89
N ARG A 26 2.72 -3.85 0.18
CA ARG A 26 3.31 -5.11 0.65
C ARG A 26 4.84 -5.00 0.82
N PRO A 27 5.46 -5.80 1.70
CA PRO A 27 6.92 -5.90 1.78
C PRO A 27 7.50 -6.49 0.49
N ILE A 28 8.81 -6.28 0.29
CA ILE A 28 9.54 -6.85 -0.84
C ILE A 28 9.66 -8.37 -0.66
N PRO A 29 9.43 -9.18 -1.71
CA PRO A 29 9.67 -10.62 -1.68
C PRO A 29 11.12 -10.99 -1.37
N GLN A 30 11.32 -12.08 -0.64
CA GLN A 30 12.64 -12.50 -0.18
C GLN A 30 13.60 -12.81 -1.33
N TRP A 31 13.15 -13.50 -2.37
CA TRP A 31 14.01 -13.87 -3.51
C TRP A 31 14.59 -12.64 -4.24
N ILE A 32 13.93 -11.48 -4.19
CA ILE A 32 14.48 -10.24 -4.77
C ILE A 32 15.73 -9.82 -3.99
N ARG A 33 15.75 -9.98 -2.67
CA ARG A 33 16.92 -9.68 -1.84
C ARG A 33 18.12 -10.55 -2.15
N LEU A 34 17.88 -11.76 -2.67
CA LEU A 34 18.92 -12.73 -3.00
C LEU A 34 19.47 -12.55 -4.43
N ARG A 35 18.95 -11.62 -5.22
CA ARG A 35 19.48 -11.33 -6.55
C ARG A 35 20.83 -10.62 -6.44
N THR A 36 21.80 -11.03 -7.25
CA THR A 36 23.09 -10.36 -7.42
C THR A 36 22.89 -8.91 -7.85
N ASP A 37 23.76 -8.01 -7.38
CA ASP A 37 23.75 -6.56 -7.65
C ASP A 37 22.44 -5.83 -7.29
N ASN A 38 21.65 -6.40 -6.38
CA ASN A 38 20.44 -5.73 -5.90
C ASN A 38 20.75 -4.74 -4.77
N THR A 39 20.50 -3.45 -5.02
CA THR A 39 20.61 -2.37 -4.03
C THR A 39 19.35 -2.17 -3.18
N ILE A 40 18.23 -2.81 -3.56
CA ILE A 40 16.91 -2.59 -2.97
C ILE A 40 16.74 -3.43 -1.69
N LYS A 41 16.73 -2.76 -0.52
CA LYS A 41 16.58 -3.39 0.80
C LYS A 41 15.13 -3.49 1.29
N TYR A 42 14.34 -2.43 1.08
CA TYR A 42 12.96 -2.32 1.54
C TYR A 42 12.09 -1.50 0.57
N ASN A 43 10.77 -1.62 0.70
CA ASN A 43 9.84 -0.85 -0.14
C ASN A 43 9.70 0.57 0.42
N ALA A 44 10.46 1.51 -0.16
CA ALA A 44 10.44 2.93 0.24
C ALA A 44 9.05 3.59 0.10
N LYS A 45 8.20 3.06 -0.79
CA LYS A 45 6.84 3.57 -1.04
C LYS A 45 5.78 2.91 -0.16
N ARG A 46 6.18 2.09 0.81
CA ARG A 46 5.24 1.48 1.76
C ARG A 46 4.62 2.55 2.64
N ARG A 47 3.31 2.46 2.86
CA ARG A 47 2.50 3.50 3.50
C ARG A 47 1.78 2.96 4.73
N HIS A 48 1.79 3.72 5.82
CA HIS A 48 0.92 3.47 6.98
C HIS A 48 -0.33 4.36 6.92
N TRP A 49 -1.51 3.79 7.16
CA TRP A 49 -2.79 4.47 6.99
C TRP A 49 -3.07 5.60 8.00
N ARG A 50 -2.43 5.55 9.17
CA ARG A 50 -2.51 6.65 10.15
C ARG A 50 -1.57 7.80 9.81
N ARG A 51 -0.38 7.51 9.26
CA ARG A 51 0.67 8.53 9.00
C ARG A 51 0.48 9.27 7.67
N THR A 52 0.06 8.58 6.61
CA THR A 52 -0.08 9.20 5.27
C THR A 52 -1.40 8.80 4.61
N LYS A 53 -2.17 9.80 4.19
CA LYS A 53 -3.50 9.64 3.54
C LYS A 53 -3.37 9.46 2.03
N LEU A 54 -4.43 8.94 1.40
CA LEU A 54 -4.43 8.59 -0.03
C LEU A 54 -4.87 9.74 -0.95
N GLY A 55 -5.53 10.77 -0.42
CA GLY A 55 -6.01 11.93 -1.20
C GLY A 55 -6.91 11.55 -2.37
N LEU A 56 -7.92 10.71 -2.11
CA LEU A 56 -8.88 10.21 -3.10
C LEU A 56 -10.28 10.77 -2.86
#